data_AF-M5U3T9-F1
#
_entry.id   AF-M5U3T9-F1
#
_cell.length_a   1.000
_cell.length_b   1.000
_cell.length_c   1.000
_cell.angle_alpha   90.00
_cell.angle_beta   90.00
_cell.angle_gamma   90.00
#
_symmetry.space_group_name_H-M   'P 1'
#
loop_
_entity.id
_entity.type
_entity.pdbx_description
1 polymer ?
#
loop_
_entity_poly.entity_id
_entity_poly.type
_entity_poly.pdbx_seq_one_letter_code
_entity_poly.pdbx_strand_id
1 'polypeptide(L)'
;MTPSQKLARARNCVLAFCRERFPGEETQIRDCIFINDGFYRGRRFRSEKVSAIWFAEEDQLKIHSSDGVCLASWDEEELAQRYAETGPSTLPMPSRNESSSDASENETIRRAA
;
A
#
# COMPACT_ATOMS: atom_id res chain seq x y z
N MET A 1 -4.40 -15.47 -7.77
CA MET A 1 -3.87 -14.09 -7.82
C MET A 1 -2.38 -14.11 -7.52
N THR A 2 -1.60 -13.26 -8.16
CA THR A 2 -0.19 -13.04 -7.79
C THR A 2 -0.11 -12.36 -6.41
N PRO A 3 1.04 -12.44 -5.70
CA PRO A 3 1.22 -11.72 -4.44
C PRO A 3 0.97 -10.21 -4.56
N SER A 4 1.37 -9.61 -5.69
CA SER A 4 1.11 -8.19 -5.98
C SER A 4 -0.38 -7.88 -6.17
N GLN A 5 -1.14 -8.79 -6.78
CA GLN A 5 -2.60 -8.64 -6.91
C GLN A 5 -3.32 -8.77 -5.57
N LYS A 6 -2.92 -9.73 -4.72
CA LYS A 6 -3.48 -9.88 -3.36
C LYS A 6 -3.24 -8.63 -2.51
N LEU A 7 -2.03 -8.06 -2.60
CA LEU A 7 -1.71 -6.78 -1.95
C LEU A 7 -2.57 -5.63 -2.48
N ALA A 8 -2.67 -5.48 -3.80
CA ALA A 8 -3.50 -4.43 -4.41
C ALA A 8 -4.96 -4.54 -3.95
N ARG A 9 -5.50 -5.76 -3.87
CA ARG A 9 -6.83 -6.04 -3.30
C ARG A 9 -6.93 -5.54 -1.86
N ALA A 10 -6.03 -5.99 -0.98
CA ALA A 10 -6.06 -5.58 0.43
C ALA A 10 -6.01 -4.06 0.59
N ARG A 11 -5.13 -3.38 -0.16
CA ARG A 11 -5.03 -1.91 -0.15
C ARG A 11 -6.34 -1.24 -0.58
N ASN A 12 -6.97 -1.73 -1.64
CA ASN A 12 -8.24 -1.18 -2.12
C ASN A 12 -9.38 -1.37 -1.10
N CYS A 13 -9.43 -2.53 -0.45
CA CYS A 13 -10.40 -2.78 0.62
C CYS A 13 -10.21 -1.82 1.82
N VAL A 14 -8.97 -1.52 2.22
CA VAL A 14 -8.72 -0.53 3.28
C VAL A 14 -9.14 0.88 2.83
N LEU A 15 -8.82 1.28 1.60
CA LEU A 15 -9.25 2.58 1.07
C LEU A 15 -10.77 2.72 1.05
N ALA A 16 -11.47 1.69 0.59
CA ALA A 16 -12.92 1.66 0.59
C ALA A 16 -13.50 1.73 2.01
N PHE A 17 -12.96 0.94 2.95
CA PHE A 17 -13.36 0.99 4.35
C PHE A 17 -13.26 2.40 4.93
N CYS A 18 -12.15 3.11 4.66
CA CYS A 18 -11.98 4.47 5.14
C CYS A 18 -12.99 5.43 4.51
N ARG A 19 -13.27 5.32 3.20
CA ARG A 19 -14.27 6.17 2.51
C ARG A 19 -15.68 5.95 3.04
N GLU A 20 -16.05 4.71 3.34
CA GLU A 20 -17.35 4.37 3.90
C GLU A 20 -17.51 4.89 5.34
N ARG A 21 -16.45 4.74 6.16
CA ARG A 21 -16.52 5.06 7.59
C ARG A 21 -16.31 6.53 7.91
N PHE A 22 -15.51 7.23 7.11
CA PHE A 22 -15.13 8.63 7.29
C PHE A 22 -15.41 9.43 6.01
N PRO A 23 -16.70 9.61 5.65
CA PRO A 23 -17.06 10.35 4.44
C PRO A 23 -16.63 11.82 4.54
N GLY A 24 -16.00 12.34 3.49
CA GLY A 24 -15.60 13.75 3.39
C GLY A 24 -14.19 14.07 3.90
N GLU A 25 -13.48 13.11 4.50
CA GLU A 25 -12.06 13.25 4.82
C GLU A 25 -11.18 12.64 3.72
N GLU A 26 -10.19 13.40 3.24
CA GLU A 26 -9.18 12.85 2.32
C GLU A 26 -8.30 11.85 3.07
N THR A 27 -8.57 10.56 2.88
CA THR A 27 -7.81 9.51 3.57
C THR A 27 -6.50 9.25 2.84
N GLN A 28 -5.40 9.83 3.34
CA GLN A 28 -4.06 9.45 2.91
C GLN A 28 -3.62 8.15 3.62
N ILE A 29 -3.47 7.07 2.85
CA ILE A 29 -2.97 5.79 3.38
C ILE A 29 -1.48 5.64 3.07
N ARG A 30 -0.69 5.43 4.12
CA ARG A 30 0.73 5.04 4.03
C ARG A 30 0.86 3.54 4.20
N ASP A 31 1.66 2.90 3.35
CA ASP A 31 1.96 1.47 3.43
C ASP A 31 3.38 1.21 3.91
N CYS A 32 3.57 0.11 4.65
CA CYS A 32 4.89 -0.36 5.03
C CYS A 32 4.91 -1.88 5.17
N ILE A 33 6.13 -2.44 5.18
CA ILE A 33 6.36 -3.85 5.48
C ILE A 33 5.95 -4.12 6.93
N PHE A 34 5.19 -5.18 7.16
CA PHE A 34 4.96 -5.68 8.51
C PHE A 34 5.87 -6.88 8.77
N ILE A 35 6.80 -6.69 9.71
CA ILE A 35 7.71 -7.71 10.21
C ILE A 35 7.37 -7.97 11.67
N ASN A 36 7.26 -9.23 12.06
CA ASN A 36 7.10 -9.63 13.47
C ASN A 36 8.08 -10.76 13.78
N ASP A 37 8.84 -10.63 14.87
CA ASP A 37 9.89 -11.55 15.29
C ASP A 37 10.91 -11.88 14.19
N GLY A 38 11.24 -10.90 13.35
CA GLY A 38 12.18 -11.07 12.23
C GLY A 38 11.59 -11.71 10.97
N PHE A 39 10.31 -12.10 10.98
CA PHE A 39 9.65 -12.72 9.83
C PHE A 39 8.74 -11.72 9.10
N TYR A 40 8.76 -11.79 7.77
CA TYR A 40 7.79 -11.10 6.95
C TYR A 40 6.40 -11.65 7.21
N ARG A 41 5.47 -10.80 7.66
CA ARG A 41 4.08 -11.19 7.91
C ARG A 41 3.12 -10.59 6.89
N GLY A 42 3.49 -9.49 6.24
CA GLY A 42 2.64 -8.86 5.23
C GLY A 42 2.81 -7.34 5.14
N ARG A 43 1.69 -6.62 5.12
CA ARG A 43 1.67 -5.16 4.92
C ARG A 43 0.87 -4.49 6.02
N ARG A 44 1.37 -3.36 6.50
CA ARG A 44 0.63 -2.48 7.38
C ARG A 44 0.23 -1.22 6.61
N PHE A 45 -1.03 -0.85 6.72
CA PHE A 45 -1.61 0.36 6.17
C PHE A 45 -1.98 1.29 7.32
N ARG A 46 -1.60 2.56 7.25
CA ARG A 46 -1.93 3.55 8.27
C ARG A 46 -2.53 4.79 7.66
N SER A 47 -3.57 5.30 8.30
CA SER A 47 -4.07 6.66 8.17
C SER A 47 -4.10 7.32 9.55
N GLU A 48 -4.64 8.53 9.65
CA GLU A 48 -4.84 9.20 10.94
C GLU A 48 -5.89 8.50 11.82
N LYS A 49 -6.87 7.84 11.20
CA LYS A 49 -8.02 7.25 11.91
C LYS A 49 -7.88 5.75 12.14
N VAL A 50 -7.14 5.05 11.28
CA VAL A 50 -7.06 3.58 11.31
C VAL A 50 -5.65 3.04 11.09
N SER A 51 -5.40 1.88 11.68
CA SER A 51 -4.24 1.04 11.43
C SER A 51 -4.71 -0.34 10.99
N ALA A 52 -4.41 -0.73 9.76
CA ALA A 52 -4.74 -2.03 9.22
C ALA A 52 -3.50 -2.88 8.96
N ILE A 53 -3.61 -4.19 9.12
CA ILE A 53 -2.55 -5.17 8.82
C ILE A 53 -3.15 -6.24 7.93
N TRP A 54 -2.58 -6.40 6.74
CA TRP A 54 -2.81 -7.56 5.88
C TRP A 54 -1.71 -8.58 6.12
N PHE A 55 -2.12 -9.79 6.50
CA PHE A 55 -1.25 -10.95 6.68
C PHE A 55 -1.18 -11.73 5.38
N ALA A 56 0.01 -11.85 4.81
CA ALA A 56 0.19 -12.32 3.44
C ALA A 56 -0.01 -13.84 3.29
N GLU A 57 0.33 -14.63 4.31
CA GLU A 57 0.20 -16.09 4.27
C GLU A 57 -1.26 -16.52 4.48
N GLU A 58 -1.94 -15.94 5.46
CA GLU A 58 -3.34 -16.21 5.78
C GLU A 58 -4.32 -15.45 4.89
N ASP A 59 -3.81 -14.50 4.10
CA ASP A 59 -4.59 -13.60 3.25
C ASP A 59 -5.72 -12.86 4.01
N GLN A 60 -5.43 -12.51 5.25
CA GLN A 60 -6.36 -11.93 6.21
C GLN A 60 -6.05 -10.44 6.42
N LEU A 61 -7.07 -9.59 6.45
CA LEU A 61 -6.96 -8.16 6.73
C LEU A 61 -7.63 -7.83 8.06
N LYS A 62 -6.88 -7.22 8.98
CA LYS A 62 -7.44 -6.68 10.24
C LYS A 62 -7.31 -5.17 10.27
N ILE A 63 -8.39 -4.47 10.58
CA ILE A 63 -8.46 -3.01 10.65
C ILE A 63 -8.75 -2.61 12.10
N HIS A 64 -7.93 -1.73 12.64
CA HIS A 64 -8.06 -1.21 14.00
C HIS A 64 -8.25 0.31 13.97
N SER A 65 -8.92 0.87 14.97
CA SER A 65 -8.94 2.31 15.22
C SER A 65 -7.57 2.82 15.67
N SER A 66 -7.42 4.14 15.74
CA SER A 66 -6.27 4.80 16.39
C SER A 66 -6.04 4.32 17.83
N ASP A 67 -7.11 3.94 18.52
CA ASP A 67 -7.08 3.48 19.92
C ASP A 67 -6.80 1.97 20.04
N GLY A 68 -6.56 1.29 18.93
CA GLY A 68 -6.25 -0.15 18.89
C GLY A 68 -7.47 -1.07 18.95
N VAL A 69 -8.69 -0.54 18.93
CA VAL A 69 -9.92 -1.35 18.88
C VAL A 69 -10.04 -2.00 17.51
N CYS A 70 -10.27 -3.31 17.46
CA CYS A 70 -10.55 -4.01 16.20
C CYS A 70 -11.90 -3.56 15.63
N LEU A 71 -11.87 -2.93 14.46
CA LEU A 71 -13.05 -2.45 13.75
C LEU A 71 -13.55 -3.47 12.72
N ALA A 72 -12.63 -4.21 12.11
CA ALA A 72 -12.93 -5.24 11.13
C ALA A 72 -11.83 -6.31 11.10
N SER A 73 -12.21 -7.55 10.83
CA SER A 73 -11.31 -8.66 10.53
C SER A 73 -11.92 -9.42 9.38
N TRP A 74 -11.23 -9.45 8.25
CA TRP A 74 -11.71 -10.11 7.03
C TRP A 74 -10.75 -11.20 6.61
N ASP A 75 -11.26 -12.41 6.40
CA ASP A 75 -10.51 -13.51 5.80
C ASP A 75 -10.43 -13.39 4.26
N GLU A 76 -9.87 -14.40 3.60
CA GLU A 76 -9.69 -14.40 2.14
C GLU A 76 -11.03 -14.25 1.37
N GLU A 77 -12.09 -14.91 1.85
CA GLU A 77 -13.40 -14.92 1.20
C GLU A 77 -14.08 -13.57 1.37
N GLU A 78 -14.10 -13.04 2.59
CA GLU A 78 -14.67 -11.73 2.90
C GLU A 78 -13.90 -10.62 2.15
N LEU A 79 -12.58 -10.72 2.06
CA LEU A 79 -11.74 -9.76 1.34
C LEU A 79 -12.03 -9.80 -0.17
N ALA A 80 -12.26 -10.99 -0.73
CA ALA A 80 -12.65 -11.14 -2.13
C ALA A 80 -14.03 -10.52 -2.41
N GLN A 81 -15.00 -10.76 -1.52
CA GLN A 81 -16.34 -10.20 -1.62
C GLN A 81 -16.31 -8.66 -1.55
N ARG A 82 -15.61 -8.09 -0.57
CA ARG A 82 -15.44 -6.64 -0.43
C ARG A 82 -14.78 -6.01 -1.64
N TYR A 83 -13.79 -6.68 -2.21
CA TYR A 83 -13.13 -6.21 -3.42
C TYR A 83 -14.04 -6.21 -4.64
N ALA A 84 -14.91 -7.22 -4.77
CA ALA A 84 -15.90 -7.27 -5.84
C ALA A 84 -16.93 -6.13 -5.73
N GLU A 85 -17.35 -5.78 -4.51
CA GLU A 85 -18.28 -4.68 -4.24
C GLU A 85 -17.68 -3.30 -4.52
N THR A 86 -16.39 -3.12 -4.22
CA THR A 86 -15.71 -1.82 -4.31
C THR A 86 -15.05 -1.57 -5.66
N GLY A 87 -14.78 -2.62 -6.44
CA GLY A 87 -14.13 -2.55 -7.74
C GLY A 87 -12.64 -2.15 -7.66
N PRO A 88 -11.89 -2.32 -8.76
CA PRO A 88 -10.50 -1.89 -8.81
C PRO A 88 -10.42 -0.36 -8.75
N SER A 89 -9.97 0.19 -7.62
CA SER A 89 -9.58 1.60 -7.55
C SER A 89 -8.33 1.80 -8.40
N THR A 90 -8.48 2.35 -9.59
CA THR A 90 -7.39 2.75 -10.49
C THR A 90 -6.70 4.00 -9.94
N LEU A 91 -5.93 3.85 -8.86
CA LEU A 91 -4.90 4.86 -8.59
C LEU A 91 -3.74 4.59 -9.56
N PRO A 92 -3.31 5.60 -10.33
CA PRO A 92 -2.19 5.44 -11.26
C PRO A 92 -0.96 4.98 -10.46
N MET A 93 -0.29 3.93 -10.96
CA MET A 93 1.05 3.60 -10.49
C MET A 93 1.90 4.88 -10.60
N PRO A 94 2.66 5.26 -9.55
CA PRO A 94 3.62 6.34 -9.70
C PRO A 94 4.61 5.92 -10.78
N SER A 95 4.60 6.62 -11.92
CA SER A 95 5.60 6.43 -12.97
C SER A 95 6.98 6.49 -12.33
N ARG A 96 7.74 5.41 -12.51
CA ARG A 96 9.15 5.36 -12.11
C ARG A 96 9.83 6.50 -12.84
N ASN A 97 10.18 7.55 -12.12
CA ASN A 97 10.90 8.69 -12.66
C ASN A 97 12.29 8.16 -13.07
N GLU A 98 12.47 7.82 -14.34
CA GLU A 98 13.78 7.55 -14.92
C GLU A 98 14.53 8.89 -14.91
N SER A 99 15.29 9.12 -13.85
CA SER A 99 16.25 10.20 -13.80
C SER A 99 17.27 9.95 -14.91
N SER A 100 17.11 10.65 -16.02
CA SER A 100 18.10 10.79 -17.07
C SER A 100 19.40 11.30 -16.45
N SER A 101 20.37 10.40 -16.30
CA SER A 101 21.78 10.78 -16.14
C SER A 101 22.26 11.29 -17.49
N ASP A 102 21.98 12.56 -17.76
CA ASP A 102 22.64 13.32 -18.81
C ASP A 102 23.80 14.08 -18.15
N ALA A 103 25.01 13.60 -18.39
CA ALA A 103 26.25 14.30 -18.08
C ALA A 103 27.20 14.09 -19.26
N SER A 104 26.85 14.72 -20.39
CA SER A 104 27.81 15.09 -21.42
C SER A 104 28.48 16.40 -21.01
N GLU A 105 29.61 16.32 -20.31
CA GLU A 105 30.56 17.44 -20.22
C GLU A 105 31.75 17.17 -21.14
N ASN A 106 31.78 17.95 -22.22
CA ASN A 106 32.83 18.03 -23.20
C ASN A 106 33.70 19.23 -22.81
N GLU A 107 34.83 19.03 -22.11
CA GLU A 107 35.81 20.11 -21.91
C GLU A 107 37.25 19.66 -22.18
N THR A 108 37.83 20.36 -23.16
CA THR A 108 39.13 20.17 -23.78
C THR A 108 40.26 20.52 -22.80
N ILE A 109 41.00 19.53 -22.30
CA ILE A 109 42.28 19.79 -21.61
C ILE A 109 43.42 19.68 -22.62
N ARG A 110 43.89 20.84 -23.10
CA ARG A 110 45.24 20.97 -23.67
C ARG A 110 46.26 20.78 -22.54
N ARG A 111 47.12 19.77 -22.64
CA ARG A 111 48.38 19.72 -21.88
C ARG A 111 49.55 19.55 -22.84
N ALA A 112 50.48 20.48 -22.69
CA ALA A 112 51.76 20.53 -23.35
C ALA A 112 52.67 19.38 -22.92
N ALA A 113 53.46 18.87 -23.87
CA ALA A 113 54.77 18.27 -23.69
C ALA A 113 55.56 18.50 -24.99
#